data_AF-A0A7W7TAH7-F1
#
_entry.id   AF-A0A7W7TAH7-F1
#
_cell.length_a   1.000
_cell.length_b   1.000
_cell.length_c   1.000
_cell.angle_alpha   90.00
_cell.angle_beta   90.00
_cell.angle_gamma   90.00
#
_symmetry.space_group_name_H-M   'P 1'
#
loop_
_entity.id
_entity.type
_entity.pdbx_description
1 polymer ?
#
loop_
_entity_poly.entity_id
_entity_poly.type
_entity_poly.pdbx_seq_one_letter_code
_entity_poly.pdbx_strand_id
1 'polypeptide(L)'
;MQPETLRGASKEFHDGADATGDGADLISMLRLDAGALGEVPAAAEFVDALARWTGEQSDDLRRGSAWYRDAGDGLAENADAYQRAEDSSTQSFRSFEGGVA
;
A
#
# COMPACT_ATOMS: atom_id res chain seq x y z
N MET A 1 -17.72 7.04 -11.92
CA MET A 1 -16.51 7.71 -11.40
C MET A 1 -15.65 8.11 -12.60
N GLN A 2 -14.95 9.24 -12.54
CA GLN A 2 -14.02 9.63 -13.60
C GLN A 2 -12.72 8.82 -13.48
N PRO A 3 -12.14 8.28 -14.58
CA PRO A 3 -10.89 7.54 -14.53
C PRO A 3 -9.77 8.25 -13.78
N GLU A 4 -9.66 9.58 -13.93
CA GLU A 4 -8.63 10.38 -13.26
C GLU A 4 -8.78 10.43 -11.73
N THR A 5 -10.02 10.38 -11.21
CA THR A 5 -10.24 10.28 -9.76
C THR A 5 -9.74 8.94 -9.22
N LEU A 6 -9.95 7.85 -9.98
CA LEU A 6 -9.47 6.52 -9.60
C LEU A 6 -7.94 6.43 -9.65
N ARG A 7 -7.30 7.06 -10.65
CA ARG A 7 -5.84 7.17 -10.72
C ARG A 7 -5.25 8.00 -9.59
N GLY A 8 -5.91 9.10 -9.24
CA GLY A 8 -5.54 9.91 -8.08
C GLY A 8 -5.57 9.11 -6.79
N ALA A 9 -6.66 8.39 -6.54
CA ALA A 9 -6.78 7.51 -5.39
C ALA A 9 -5.76 6.36 -5.41
N SER A 10 -5.58 5.70 -6.56
CA SER A 10 -4.57 4.64 -6.74
C SER A 10 -3.18 5.12 -6.32
N LYS A 11 -2.79 6.33 -6.75
CA LYS A 11 -1.52 6.94 -6.34
C LYS A 11 -1.43 7.11 -4.82
N GLU A 12 -2.45 7.65 -4.18
CA GLU A 12 -2.46 7.83 -2.72
C GLU A 12 -2.34 6.49 -1.97
N PHE A 13 -2.94 5.41 -2.48
CA PHE A 13 -2.78 4.07 -1.94
C PHE A 13 -1.36 3.54 -2.08
N HIS A 14 -0.71 3.75 -3.23
CA HIS A 14 0.71 3.38 -3.40
C HIS A 14 1.64 4.19 -2.50
N ASP A 15 1.44 5.51 -2.39
CA ASP A 15 2.21 6.37 -1.50
C ASP A 15 2.04 5.91 -0.03
N GLY A 16 0.81 5.54 0.37
CA GLY A 16 0.53 4.96 1.68
C GLY A 16 1.17 3.59 1.89
N ALA A 17 1.22 2.75 0.86
CA ALA A 17 1.90 1.46 0.92
C ALA A 17 3.41 1.62 1.13
N ASP A 18 4.04 2.56 0.44
CA ASP A 18 5.47 2.87 0.58
C ASP A 18 5.77 3.36 1.99
N ALA A 19 5.01 4.35 2.49
CA ALA A 19 5.15 4.86 3.84
C ALA A 19 4.95 3.76 4.91
N THR A 20 4.01 2.84 4.69
CA THR A 20 3.78 1.71 5.60
C THR A 20 4.93 0.71 5.58
N GLY A 21 5.51 0.44 4.39
CA GLY A 21 6.67 -0.42 4.22
C GLY A 21 7.92 0.15 4.90
N ASP A 22 8.20 1.44 4.68
CA ASP A 22 9.29 2.16 5.34
C ASP A 22 9.12 2.14 6.86
N GLY A 23 7.89 2.34 7.35
CA GLY A 23 7.55 2.23 8.77
C GLY A 23 7.84 0.84 9.34
N ALA A 24 7.53 -0.22 8.60
CA ALA A 24 7.84 -1.60 8.99
C ALA A 24 9.34 -1.81 9.18
N ASP A 25 10.16 -1.28 8.25
CA ASP A 25 11.60 -1.41 8.31
C ASP A 25 12.19 -0.63 9.50
N LEU A 26 11.72 0.60 9.73
CA LEU A 26 12.12 1.38 10.91
C LEU A 26 11.80 0.67 12.23
N ILE A 27 10.62 0.06 12.36
CA ILE A 27 10.25 -0.69 13.56
C ILE A 27 11.10 -1.95 13.70
N SER A 28 11.38 -2.66 12.60
CA SER A 28 12.21 -3.87 12.64
C SER A 28 13.64 -3.60 13.14
N MET A 29 14.12 -2.37 12.98
CA MET A 29 15.44 -1.94 13.44
C MET A 29 15.48 -1.59 14.93
N LEU A 30 14.33 -1.45 15.60
CA LEU A 30 14.28 -1.18 17.03
C LEU A 30 14.87 -2.37 17.80
N ARG A 31 16.05 -2.14 18.35
CA ARG A 31 16.77 -3.08 19.21
C ARG A 31 17.20 -2.37 20.48
N LEU A 32 17.04 -3.05 21.61
CA LEU A 32 17.62 -2.64 22.88
C LEU A 32 18.79 -3.54 23.23
N ASP A 33 19.82 -2.94 23.82
CA ASP A 33 20.91 -3.66 24.44
C ASP A 33 20.59 -3.87 25.93
N ALA A 34 20.51 -5.14 26.35
CA ALA A 34 20.28 -5.48 27.75
C ALA A 34 21.38 -4.93 28.67
N GLY A 35 22.62 -4.86 28.18
CA GLY A 35 23.75 -4.28 28.94
C GLY A 35 23.57 -2.79 29.20
N ALA A 36 22.85 -2.07 28.33
CA ALA A 36 22.52 -0.65 28.53
C ALA A 36 21.43 -0.43 29.59
N LEU A 37 20.63 -1.45 29.91
CA LEU A 37 19.57 -1.41 30.92
C LEU A 37 20.08 -1.76 32.34
N GLY A 38 21.35 -2.14 32.46
CA GLY A 38 21.98 -2.61 33.70
C GLY A 38 21.80 -4.11 33.94
N GLU A 39 22.60 -4.67 34.85
CA GLU A 39 22.61 -6.11 35.18
C GLU A 39 21.45 -6.50 36.12
N VAL A 40 20.21 -6.22 35.70
CA VAL A 40 19.00 -6.68 36.40
C VAL A 40 18.37 -7.85 35.64
N PRO A 41 17.90 -8.92 36.32
CA PRO A 41 17.31 -10.09 35.65
C PRO A 41 16.18 -9.75 34.67
N ALA A 42 15.40 -8.71 34.96
CA ALA A 42 14.29 -8.25 34.11
C ALA A 42 14.74 -7.60 32.79
N ALA A 43 16.00 -7.16 32.65
CA ALA A 43 16.49 -6.50 31.45
C ALA A 43 16.51 -7.43 30.24
N ALA A 44 16.93 -8.68 30.43
CA ALA A 44 16.95 -9.69 29.38
C ALA A 44 15.53 -10.03 28.91
N GLU A 45 14.61 -10.25 29.84
CA GLU A 45 13.20 -10.52 29.52
C GLU A 45 12.55 -9.37 28.74
N PHE A 46 12.82 -8.13 29.14
CA PHE A 46 12.30 -6.95 28.46
C PHE A 46 12.86 -6.80 27.04
N VAL A 47 14.16 -7.01 26.84
CA VAL A 47 14.79 -6.95 25.52
C VAL A 47 14.24 -8.02 24.58
N ASP A 48 14.05 -9.24 25.07
CA ASP A 48 13.43 -10.33 24.30
C ASP A 48 11.96 -10.02 23.97
N ALA A 49 11.19 -9.49 24.91
CA ALA A 49 9.81 -9.09 24.70
C ALA A 49 9.71 -7.97 23.65
N LEU A 50 10.59 -6.97 23.72
CA LEU A 50 10.64 -5.91 22.72
C LEU A 50 11.01 -6.48 21.34
N ALA A 51 12.01 -7.34 21.24
CA ALA A 51 12.41 -7.94 19.97
C ALA A 51 11.28 -8.75 19.31
N ARG A 52 10.49 -9.48 20.10
CA ARG A 52 9.29 -10.18 19.61
C ARG A 52 8.24 -9.19 19.12
N TRP A 53 7.95 -8.17 19.92
CA TRP A 53 6.96 -7.15 19.58
C TRP A 53 7.34 -6.40 18.30
N THR A 54 8.58 -5.92 18.17
CA THR A 54 9.03 -5.21 16.98
C THR A 54 8.97 -6.11 15.74
N GLY A 55 9.32 -7.39 15.87
CA GLY A 55 9.15 -8.39 14.82
C GLY A 55 7.69 -8.51 14.37
N GLU A 56 6.78 -8.80 15.30
CA GLU A 56 5.35 -8.95 15.01
C GLU A 56 4.73 -7.71 14.38
N GLN A 57 5.06 -6.52 14.89
CA GLN A 57 4.55 -5.25 14.34
C GLN A 57 5.13 -4.96 12.95
N SER A 58 6.42 -5.21 12.72
CA SER A 58 7.02 -5.03 11.40
C SER A 58 6.40 -5.95 10.35
N ASP A 59 6.12 -7.21 10.71
CA ASP A 59 5.47 -8.15 9.80
C ASP A 59 4.02 -7.77 9.50
N ASP A 60 3.30 -7.22 10.49
CA ASP A 60 1.94 -6.72 10.27
C ASP A 60 1.91 -5.51 9.35
N LEU A 61 2.82 -4.56 9.55
CA LEU A 61 2.96 -3.41 8.65
C LEU A 61 3.34 -3.84 7.23
N ARG A 62 4.23 -4.82 7.05
CA ARG A 62 4.54 -5.37 5.71
C ARG A 62 3.31 -5.96 5.03
N ARG A 63 2.46 -6.69 5.78
CA ARG A 63 1.18 -7.19 5.25
C ARG A 63 0.23 -6.04 4.89
N GLY A 64 0.15 -5.02 5.74
CA GLY A 64 -0.66 -3.82 5.47
C GLY A 64 -0.19 -3.05 4.23
N SER A 65 1.11 -2.90 4.05
CA SER A 65 1.72 -2.29 2.85
C SER A 65 1.34 -3.07 1.58
N ALA A 66 1.42 -4.40 1.62
CA ALA A 66 1.01 -5.24 0.50
C ALA A 66 -0.49 -5.08 0.17
N TRP A 67 -1.34 -4.97 1.20
CA TRP A 67 -2.77 -4.73 1.02
C TRP A 67 -3.07 -3.36 0.40
N TYR A 68 -2.36 -2.30 0.81
CA TYR A 68 -2.50 -0.98 0.18
C TYR A 68 -2.06 -0.98 -1.27
N ARG A 69 -0.98 -1.68 -1.62
CA ARG A 69 -0.55 -1.85 -3.03
C ARG A 69 -1.62 -2.54 -3.86
N ASP A 70 -2.17 -3.65 -3.38
CA ASP A 70 -3.23 -4.40 -4.06
C ASP A 70 -4.48 -3.55 -4.28
N ALA A 71 -4.88 -2.77 -3.28
CA ALA A 71 -5.98 -1.82 -3.42
C ALA A 71 -5.68 -0.72 -4.46
N GLY A 72 -4.45 -0.19 -4.47
CA GLY A 72 -3.98 0.79 -5.45
C GLY A 72 -3.99 0.24 -6.88
N ASP A 73 -3.51 -1.00 -7.07
CA ASP A 73 -3.52 -1.71 -8.35
C ASP A 73 -4.96 -1.91 -8.84
N GLY A 74 -5.85 -2.37 -7.96
CA GLY A 74 -7.27 -2.53 -8.29
C GLY A 74 -7.94 -1.22 -8.72
N LEU A 75 -7.61 -0.08 -8.11
CA LEU A 75 -8.12 1.23 -8.53
C LEU A 75 -7.61 1.63 -9.92
N ALA A 76 -6.33 1.39 -10.22
CA ALA A 76 -5.75 1.66 -11.54
C ALA A 76 -6.39 0.79 -12.63
N GLU A 77 -6.56 -0.51 -12.37
CA GLU A 77 -7.23 -1.44 -13.28
C GLU A 77 -8.67 -1.00 -13.59
N ASN A 78 -9.41 -0.54 -12.57
CA ASN A 78 -10.75 -0.01 -12.75
C ASN A 78 -10.74 1.29 -13.58
N ALA A 79 -9.78 2.20 -13.34
CA ALA A 79 -9.65 3.42 -14.14
C ALA A 79 -9.46 3.10 -15.63
N ASP A 80 -8.60 2.13 -15.93
CA ASP A 80 -8.32 1.70 -17.30
C ASP A 80 -9.50 0.97 -17.93
N ALA A 81 -10.28 0.23 -17.15
CA ALA A 81 -11.53 -0.37 -17.62
C ALA A 81 -12.57 0.69 -18.00
N TYR A 82 -12.74 1.74 -17.18
CA TYR A 82 -13.66 2.83 -17.49
C TYR A 82 -13.22 3.61 -18.74
N GLN A 83 -11.93 3.95 -18.85
CA GLN A 83 -11.43 4.66 -20.04
C GLN A 83 -11.65 3.86 -21.32
N ARG A 84 -11.36 2.54 -21.30
CA ARG A 84 -11.61 1.67 -22.45
C ARG A 84 -13.09 1.63 -22.84
N ALA A 85 -14.00 1.64 -21.88
CA ALA A 85 -15.44 1.67 -22.15
C ALA A 85 -15.89 3.00 -22.78
N GLU A 86 -15.33 4.13 -22.33
CA GLU A 86 -15.58 5.46 -22.91
C GLU A 86 -15.04 5.58 -24.35
N ASP A 87 -13.82 5.10 -24.59
CA ASP A 87 -13.19 5.10 -25.91
C ASP A 87 -13.99 4.25 -26.91
N SER A 88 -14.42 3.05 -26.50
CA SER A 88 -15.26 2.14 -27.31
C SER A 88 -16.61 2.77 -27.66
N SER A 89 -17.23 3.47 -26.71
CA SER A 89 -18.51 4.14 -26.92
C SER A 89 -18.38 5.31 -27.90
N THR A 90 -17.31 6.10 -27.76
CA THR A 90 -17.01 7.23 -28.65
C THR A 90 -16.71 6.78 -30.07
N GLN A 91 -15.95 5.70 -30.25
CA GLN A 91 -15.66 5.11 -31.56
C GLN A 91 -16.93 4.59 -32.24
N SER A 92 -17.78 3.88 -31.48
CA SER A 92 -19.06 3.36 -31.98
C SER A 92 -19.98 4.49 -32.45
N PHE A 93 -20.08 5.57 -31.67
CA PHE A 93 -20.89 6.74 -32.03
C PHE A 93 -20.39 7.43 -33.32
N ARG A 94 -19.08 7.67 -33.44
CA ARG A 94 -18.49 8.25 -34.67
C ARG A 94 -18.71 7.37 -35.90
N SER A 95 -18.66 6.05 -35.75
CA SER A 95 -18.93 5.12 -36.86
C SER A 95 -20.38 5.16 -37.34
N PHE A 96 -21.33 5.41 -36.43
CA PHE A 96 -22.73 5.58 -36.77
C PHE A 96 -22.98 6.93 -37.47
N GLU A 97 -22.41 8.01 -36.93
CA GLU A 97 -22.56 9.36 -37.50
C GLU A 97 -21.93 9.49 -38.91
N GLY A 98 -20.80 8.82 -39.15
CA GLY A 98 -20.18 8.75 -40.48
C GLY A 98 -20.85 7.79 -41.48
N GLY A 99 -21.76 6.94 -41.03
CA GLY A 99 -22.50 5.98 -41.87
C GLY A 99 -23.89 6.44 -42.30
N VAL A 100 -24.38 7.56 -41.77
CA VAL A 100 -25.73 8.12 -42.04
C VAL A 100 -25.67 9.34 -43.00
N ALA A 101 -24.53 9.58 -43.65
CA ALA A 101 -24.34 10.62 -44.67
C ALA A 101 -24.38 10.07 -46.10
#